data_AF-A0A7C3H3E2-F1
#
_entry.id   AF-A0A7C3H3E2-F1
#
_cell.length_a   1.000
_cell.length_b   1.000
_cell.length_c   1.000
_cell.angle_alpha   90.00
_cell.angle_beta   90.00
_cell.angle_gamma   90.00
#
_symmetry.space_group_name_H-M   'P 1'
#
loop_
_entity.id
_entity.type
_entity.pdbx_description
1 polymer ?
#
loop_
_entity_poly.entity_id
_entity_poly.type
_entity_poly.pdbx_seq_one_letter_code
_entity_poly.pdbx_strand_id
1 'polypeptide(L)'
;MFAHKEPDAWETLVSAIISSGFVVIGSWPIQTEMPSRQRGAGVAALASSVWLVCRPRPATARPGWDNKVLEEMRANITTRLREFWDAGIRGPDFVWAATGPALEAYSKHPVVKKANAPGQIMTVGEFLTHVRRMVVDFVLGQMLSGDGNDADLAAADRMDAPTAYYLLHRHDFGLDEAPSGACILYAVSCGLSDRDLETTWNLLARTGGKSSSNGDEDTEPDPDADTEAMADSGSKVKLKTWAQRRHKSMGYEAPGGQPVPLIDRVHRLMHLWKAGDVHKVDEYLDDHGLRRNELFKRLLQSLIELSRKDGASQELQILESLSNHVQAKGAKFDNGQMKMAFEEIN
;
A
#
# COMPACT_ATOMS: atom_id res chain seq x y z
N MET A 1 14.61 -0.28 -23.31
CA MET A 1 13.56 0.27 -22.43
C MET A 1 12.56 -0.86 -22.19
N PHE A 2 12.27 -1.21 -20.94
CA PHE A 2 11.29 -2.25 -20.58
C PHE A 2 10.07 -1.58 -19.96
N ALA A 3 8.88 -1.93 -20.44
CA ALA A 3 7.63 -1.25 -20.13
C ALA A 3 6.53 -2.28 -19.88
N HIS A 4 6.25 -2.58 -18.61
CA HIS A 4 5.19 -3.52 -18.25
C HIS A 4 4.51 -3.13 -16.94
N LYS A 5 3.18 -3.29 -16.86
CA LYS A 5 2.36 -2.93 -15.69
C LYS A 5 2.37 -4.02 -14.63
N GLU A 6 2.49 -5.28 -15.05
CA GLU A 6 2.45 -6.41 -14.13
C GLU A 6 3.80 -6.58 -13.43
N PRO A 7 3.80 -6.70 -12.08
CA PRO A 7 5.01 -6.98 -11.31
C PRO A 7 5.77 -8.21 -11.82
N ASP A 8 5.08 -9.29 -12.20
CA ASP A 8 5.67 -10.57 -12.63
C ASP A 8 6.64 -10.43 -13.81
N ALA A 9 6.35 -9.51 -14.74
CA ALA A 9 7.21 -9.25 -15.88
C ALA A 9 8.55 -8.60 -15.45
N TRP A 10 8.52 -7.74 -14.42
CA TRP A 10 9.72 -7.22 -13.78
C TRP A 10 10.48 -8.29 -13.01
N GLU A 11 9.77 -9.16 -12.29
CA GLU A 11 10.39 -10.29 -11.58
C GLU A 11 11.15 -11.19 -12.55
N THR A 12 10.59 -11.42 -13.74
CA THR A 12 11.22 -12.19 -14.83
C THR A 12 12.48 -11.50 -15.36
N LEU A 13 12.41 -10.21 -15.64
CA LEU A 13 13.57 -9.42 -16.13
C LEU A 13 14.72 -9.45 -15.11
N VAL A 14 14.43 -9.15 -13.85
CA VAL A 14 15.43 -9.12 -12.77
C VAL A 14 16.01 -10.53 -12.56
N SER A 15 15.17 -11.57 -12.61
CA SER A 15 15.63 -12.97 -12.54
C SER A 15 16.60 -13.31 -13.66
N ALA A 16 16.35 -12.86 -14.89
CA ALA A 16 17.25 -13.08 -16.02
C ALA A 16 18.61 -12.38 -15.81
N ILE A 17 18.62 -11.12 -15.37
CA ILE A 17 19.84 -10.35 -15.07
C ILE A 17 20.68 -11.06 -14.00
N ILE A 18 20.05 -11.47 -12.91
CA ILE A 18 20.72 -12.15 -11.79
C ILE A 18 21.27 -13.52 -12.22
N SER A 19 20.50 -14.25 -13.04
CA SER A 19 20.89 -15.57 -13.56
C SER A 19 22.05 -15.49 -14.54
N SER A 20 22.15 -14.39 -15.30
CA SER A 20 23.32 -14.10 -16.16
C SER A 20 24.58 -13.67 -15.40
N GLY A 21 24.55 -13.69 -14.06
CA GLY A 21 25.71 -13.43 -13.23
C GLY A 21 25.98 -11.95 -12.96
N PHE A 22 24.96 -11.08 -13.03
CA PHE A 22 25.07 -9.68 -12.63
C PHE A 22 24.57 -9.45 -11.19
N VAL A 23 25.18 -8.47 -10.53
CA VAL A 23 24.74 -7.89 -9.26
C VAL A 23 24.11 -6.55 -9.57
N VAL A 24 22.88 -6.33 -9.12
CA VAL A 24 22.20 -5.03 -9.19
C VAL A 24 22.74 -4.17 -8.04
N ILE A 25 23.30 -3.00 -8.34
CA ILE A 25 23.93 -2.12 -7.34
C ILE A 25 23.15 -0.82 -7.11
N GLY A 26 22.07 -0.61 -7.86
CA GLY A 26 21.22 0.56 -7.70
C GLY A 26 20.10 0.62 -8.71
N SER A 27 19.09 1.42 -8.38
CA SER A 27 17.95 1.73 -9.25
C SER A 27 17.68 3.22 -9.20
N TRP A 28 17.49 3.83 -10.36
CA TRP A 28 17.16 5.25 -10.48
C TRP A 28 15.89 5.42 -11.30
N PRO A 29 14.77 5.88 -10.71
CA PRO A 29 13.64 6.36 -11.49
C PRO A 29 14.03 7.68 -12.15
N ILE A 30 13.92 7.75 -13.47
CA ILE A 30 14.17 8.97 -14.25
C ILE A 30 12.85 9.38 -14.88
N GLN A 31 12.39 10.58 -14.53
CA GLN A 31 11.23 11.18 -15.15
C GLN A 31 11.62 11.67 -16.55
N THR A 32 11.26 10.88 -17.57
CA THR A 32 11.71 11.11 -18.95
C THR A 32 10.76 11.99 -19.76
N GLU A 33 9.69 12.53 -19.17
CA GLU A 33 8.69 13.38 -19.86
C GLU A 33 8.46 14.74 -19.17
N MET A 34 8.26 15.79 -19.98
CA MET A 34 8.05 17.17 -19.50
C MET A 34 6.67 17.35 -18.83
N PRO A 35 6.59 17.97 -17.63
CA PRO A 35 5.33 18.25 -16.93
C PRO A 35 4.36 19.21 -17.65
N SER A 36 4.84 19.96 -18.66
CA SER A 36 4.12 21.10 -19.24
C SER A 36 2.96 20.74 -20.18
N ARG A 37 2.65 19.46 -20.41
CA ARG A 37 1.45 19.04 -21.15
C ARG A 37 0.32 18.44 -20.27
N GLN A 38 0.45 18.46 -18.95
CA GLN A 38 -0.57 17.99 -18.00
C GLN A 38 -1.62 19.06 -17.64
N ARG A 39 -2.28 19.63 -18.64
CA ARG A 39 -3.69 20.07 -18.53
C ARG A 39 -4.60 19.38 -19.56
N GLY A 40 -4.03 18.55 -20.44
CA GLY A 40 -4.79 17.70 -21.35
C GLY A 40 -5.05 16.36 -20.69
N ALA A 41 -6.32 16.02 -20.51
CA ALA A 41 -6.77 14.75 -20.00
C ALA A 41 -6.19 13.55 -20.79
N GLY A 42 -5.76 12.51 -20.07
CA GLY A 42 -5.93 11.14 -20.55
C GLY A 42 -4.71 10.34 -21.01
N VAL A 43 -3.48 10.86 -20.92
CA VAL A 43 -2.29 10.06 -21.26
C VAL A 43 -1.40 9.90 -20.04
N ALA A 44 -1.45 8.72 -19.43
CA ALA A 44 -0.45 8.26 -18.47
C ALA A 44 0.58 7.42 -19.23
N ALA A 45 1.20 8.01 -20.26
CA ALA A 45 2.44 7.47 -20.82
C ALA A 45 3.43 7.31 -19.66
N LEU A 46 4.18 6.20 -19.65
CA LEU A 46 5.06 5.77 -18.55
C LEU A 46 5.86 6.95 -18.00
N ALA A 47 5.36 7.54 -16.90
CA ALA A 47 5.85 8.83 -16.41
C ALA A 47 7.29 8.76 -15.88
N SER A 48 7.86 7.55 -15.75
CA SER A 48 9.16 7.29 -15.14
C SER A 48 9.81 6.05 -15.78
N SER A 49 11.04 6.21 -16.28
CA SER A 49 11.90 5.11 -16.73
C SER A 49 12.81 4.69 -15.59
N VAL A 50 12.80 3.41 -15.19
CA VAL A 50 13.70 2.92 -14.14
C VAL A 50 15.00 2.38 -14.74
N TRP A 51 16.13 2.93 -14.29
CA TRP A 51 17.46 2.50 -14.69
C TRP A 51 18.03 1.57 -13.63
N LEU A 52 18.42 0.35 -14.02
CA LEU A 52 19.13 -0.59 -13.15
C LEU A 52 20.63 -0.53 -13.45
N VAL A 53 21.42 -0.24 -12.43
CA VAL A 53 22.88 -0.26 -12.54
C VAL A 53 23.36 -1.64 -12.10
N CYS A 54 24.11 -2.32 -12.96
CA CYS A 54 24.56 -3.69 -12.73
C CYS A 54 26.08 -3.80 -12.85
N ARG A 55 26.69 -4.71 -12.08
CA ARG A 55 28.09 -5.11 -12.21
C ARG A 55 28.22 -6.64 -12.34
N PRO A 56 29.25 -7.16 -13.01
CA PRO A 56 29.53 -8.59 -13.00
C PRO A 56 29.73 -9.11 -11.57
N ARG A 57 29.12 -10.25 -11.25
CA ARG A 57 29.29 -10.96 -9.98
C ARG A 57 30.65 -11.66 -9.97
N PRO A 58 31.41 -11.61 -8.87
CA PRO A 58 32.65 -12.37 -8.74
C PRO A 58 32.39 -13.87 -8.92
N ALA A 59 33.28 -14.56 -9.66
CA ALA A 59 33.19 -16.02 -9.83
C ALA A 59 33.30 -16.80 -8.51
N THR A 60 33.86 -16.18 -7.47
CA THR A 60 34.00 -16.73 -6.12
C THR A 60 32.77 -16.52 -5.22
N ALA A 61 31.69 -15.93 -5.76
CA ALA A 61 30.48 -15.65 -5.00
C ALA A 61 29.84 -16.93 -4.46
N ARG A 62 29.55 -16.94 -3.16
CA ARG A 62 28.98 -18.10 -2.46
C ARG A 62 27.45 -18.00 -2.38
N PRO A 63 26.73 -19.13 -2.33
CA PRO A 63 25.31 -19.14 -2.00
C PRO A 63 24.99 -18.36 -0.72
N GLY A 64 23.90 -17.59 -0.76
CA GLY A 64 23.38 -16.84 0.38
C GLY A 64 22.38 -17.66 1.20
N TRP A 65 22.14 -17.21 2.42
CA TRP A 65 21.05 -17.70 3.27
C TRP A 65 19.99 -16.62 3.38
N ASP A 66 18.72 -17.00 3.24
CA ASP A 66 17.57 -16.09 3.24
C ASP A 66 17.55 -15.12 4.43
N ASN A 67 17.75 -15.61 5.65
CA ASN A 67 17.77 -14.80 6.86
C ASN A 67 18.81 -13.68 6.81
N LYS A 68 20.04 -13.97 6.37
CA LYS A 68 21.12 -13.00 6.23
C LYS A 68 20.88 -12.04 5.09
N VAL A 69 20.38 -12.53 3.95
CA VAL A 69 20.05 -11.69 2.79
C VAL A 69 18.93 -10.72 3.13
N LEU A 70 17.90 -11.16 3.85
CA LEU A 70 16.82 -10.29 4.29
C LEU A 70 17.32 -9.28 5.34
N GLU A 71 18.21 -9.67 6.25
CA GLU A 71 18.82 -8.75 7.22
C GLU A 71 19.66 -7.67 6.54
N GLU A 72 20.52 -8.05 5.59
CA GLU A 72 21.31 -7.09 4.79
C GLU A 72 20.39 -6.18 3.95
N MET A 73 19.36 -6.73 3.31
CA MET A 73 18.37 -5.95 2.57
C MET A 73 17.72 -4.90 3.47
N ARG A 74 17.25 -5.28 4.67
CA ARG A 74 16.66 -4.34 5.64
C ARG A 74 17.63 -3.22 6.01
N ALA A 75 18.88 -3.57 6.31
CA ALA A 75 19.90 -2.58 6.64
C ALA A 75 20.15 -1.61 5.48
N ASN A 76 20.25 -2.12 4.25
CA ASN A 76 20.50 -1.31 3.06
C ASN A 76 19.35 -0.35 2.77
N ILE A 77 18.10 -0.81 2.86
CA ILE A 77 16.96 0.02 2.45
C ILE A 77 16.45 0.96 3.54
N THR A 78 16.66 0.66 4.82
CA THR A 78 16.16 1.54 5.91
C THR A 78 16.70 2.97 5.79
N THR A 79 18.01 3.13 5.57
CA THR A 79 18.61 4.46 5.40
C THR A 79 18.19 5.10 4.08
N ARG A 80 18.16 4.31 2.99
CA ARG A 80 17.79 4.80 1.65
C ARG A 80 16.34 5.26 1.57
N LEU A 81 15.41 4.57 2.23
CA LEU A 81 14.00 4.94 2.27
C LEU A 81 13.80 6.33 2.88
N ARG A 82 14.56 6.65 3.96
CA ARG A 82 14.54 7.98 4.54
C ARG A 82 15.13 9.02 3.59
N GLU A 83 16.27 8.75 2.97
CA GLU A 83 16.87 9.65 1.97
C GLU A 83 15.92 9.93 0.80
N PHE A 84 15.26 8.89 0.27
CA PHE A 84 14.28 9.03 -0.80
C PHE A 84 13.04 9.82 -0.35
N TRP A 85 12.61 9.59 0.90
CA TRP A 85 11.51 10.34 1.48
C TRP A 85 11.86 11.82 1.63
N ASP A 86 13.02 12.14 2.17
CA ASP A 86 13.48 13.52 2.36
C ASP A 86 13.74 14.22 1.01
N ALA A 87 14.15 13.46 -0.01
CA ALA A 87 14.30 13.94 -1.38
C ALA A 87 12.96 14.15 -2.13
N GLY A 88 11.82 13.86 -1.49
CA GLY A 88 10.49 14.05 -2.09
C GLY A 88 10.04 12.94 -3.04
N ILE A 89 10.75 11.81 -3.11
CA ILE A 89 10.30 10.64 -3.89
C ILE A 89 9.09 10.03 -3.19
N ARG A 90 7.97 9.91 -3.90
CA ARG A 90 6.68 9.40 -3.38
C ARG A 90 6.04 8.50 -4.43
N GLY A 91 4.86 7.95 -4.12
CA GLY A 91 4.12 7.19 -5.10
C GLY A 91 4.77 5.84 -5.46
N PRO A 92 4.36 5.26 -6.60
CA PRO A 92 4.98 4.06 -7.16
C PRO A 92 6.49 4.16 -7.35
N ASP A 93 7.01 5.35 -7.65
CA ASP A 93 8.46 5.58 -7.82
C ASP A 93 9.25 5.31 -6.54
N PHE A 94 8.63 5.45 -5.36
CA PHE A 94 9.27 5.13 -4.08
C PHE A 94 9.56 3.63 -3.94
N VAL A 95 8.64 2.77 -4.39
CA VAL A 95 8.83 1.30 -4.44
C VAL A 95 9.96 0.95 -5.41
N TRP A 96 10.00 1.61 -6.57
CA TRP A 96 11.04 1.37 -7.58
C TRP A 96 12.41 1.84 -7.13
N ALA A 97 12.50 3.01 -6.49
CA ALA A 97 13.76 3.53 -5.96
C ALA A 97 14.38 2.62 -4.89
N ALA A 98 13.56 1.99 -4.04
CA ALA A 98 13.99 1.05 -3.02
C ALA A 98 14.42 -0.32 -3.59
N THR A 99 13.92 -0.69 -4.77
CA THR A 99 14.11 -2.03 -5.33
C THR A 99 15.57 -2.33 -5.68
N GLY A 100 16.30 -1.39 -6.28
CA GLY A 100 17.71 -1.60 -6.63
C GLY A 100 18.63 -1.78 -5.41
N PRO A 101 18.63 -0.88 -4.42
CA PRO A 101 19.38 -1.06 -3.18
C PRO A 101 19.02 -2.36 -2.43
N ALA A 102 17.76 -2.78 -2.47
CA ALA A 102 17.38 -4.09 -1.92
C ALA A 102 17.99 -5.24 -2.71
N LEU A 103 17.86 -5.21 -4.05
CA LEU A 103 18.36 -6.26 -4.94
C LEU A 103 19.87 -6.44 -4.84
N GLU A 104 20.62 -5.45 -4.37
CA GLU A 104 22.05 -5.60 -4.11
C GLU A 104 22.35 -6.73 -3.12
N ALA A 105 21.60 -6.83 -2.02
CA ALA A 105 21.80 -7.89 -1.02
C ALA A 105 21.52 -9.29 -1.60
N TYR A 106 20.46 -9.42 -2.39
CA TYR A 106 20.06 -10.69 -2.99
C TYR A 106 20.98 -11.10 -4.15
N SER A 107 21.27 -10.17 -5.06
CA SER A 107 21.97 -10.43 -6.32
C SER A 107 23.49 -10.61 -6.16
N LYS A 108 24.06 -10.38 -4.96
CA LYS A 108 25.44 -10.78 -4.62
C LYS A 108 25.63 -12.30 -4.64
N HIS A 109 24.54 -13.06 -4.50
CA HIS A 109 24.57 -14.51 -4.39
C HIS A 109 24.11 -15.20 -5.69
N PRO A 110 24.74 -16.31 -6.12
CA PRO A 110 24.26 -17.16 -7.21
C PRO A 110 22.89 -17.77 -6.93
N VAL A 111 22.63 -18.09 -5.67
CA VAL A 111 21.37 -18.66 -5.21
C VAL A 111 21.21 -18.32 -3.74
N VAL A 112 19.97 -18.09 -3.31
CA VAL A 112 19.64 -17.86 -1.91
C VAL A 112 18.85 -19.04 -1.37
N LYS A 113 19.40 -19.74 -0.38
CA LYS A 113 18.79 -20.93 0.23
C LYS A 113 17.92 -20.55 1.41
N LYS A 114 16.81 -21.28 1.61
CA LYS A 114 15.95 -21.09 2.78
C LYS A 114 16.52 -21.77 4.01
N ALA A 115 16.74 -21.03 5.10
CA ALA A 115 17.27 -21.59 6.35
C ALA A 115 16.29 -22.60 6.98
N ASN A 116 14.99 -22.34 6.85
CA ASN A 116 13.93 -23.14 7.48
C ASN A 116 13.37 -24.27 6.59
N ALA A 117 13.81 -24.36 5.33
CA ALA A 117 13.34 -25.36 4.38
C ALA A 117 14.50 -25.94 3.57
N PRO A 118 15.11 -27.05 4.01
CA PRO A 118 16.24 -27.67 3.34
C PRO A 118 15.94 -27.96 1.87
N GLY A 119 16.85 -27.56 0.98
CA GLY A 119 16.71 -27.77 -0.48
C GLY A 119 15.85 -26.75 -1.20
N GLN A 120 15.11 -25.88 -0.48
CA GLN A 120 14.37 -24.80 -1.11
C GLN A 120 15.22 -23.54 -1.29
N ILE A 121 14.89 -22.78 -2.33
CA ILE A 121 15.50 -21.49 -2.65
C ILE A 121 14.45 -20.39 -2.52
N MET A 122 14.88 -19.21 -2.10
CA MET A 122 14.06 -18.00 -2.18
C MET A 122 14.13 -17.51 -3.63
N THR A 123 12.96 -17.27 -4.23
CA THR A 123 12.88 -16.71 -5.58
C THR A 123 13.04 -15.19 -5.56
N VAL A 124 13.29 -14.59 -6.72
CA VAL A 124 13.32 -13.13 -6.86
C VAL A 124 11.95 -12.52 -6.50
N GLY A 125 10.85 -13.16 -6.91
CA GLY A 125 9.50 -12.68 -6.60
C GLY A 125 9.17 -12.71 -5.10
N GLU A 126 9.58 -13.78 -4.41
CA GLU A 126 9.47 -13.86 -2.95
C GLU A 126 10.28 -12.76 -2.28
N PHE A 127 11.52 -12.54 -2.72
CA PHE A 127 12.37 -11.45 -2.22
C PHE A 127 11.75 -10.07 -2.47
N LEU A 128 11.27 -9.79 -3.68
CA LEU A 128 10.65 -8.51 -4.03
C LEU A 128 9.35 -8.26 -3.27
N THR A 129 8.63 -9.31 -2.88
CA THR A 129 7.48 -9.20 -1.99
C THR A 129 7.89 -8.67 -0.60
N HIS A 130 9.02 -9.13 -0.05
CA HIS A 130 9.56 -8.57 1.19
C HIS A 130 9.99 -7.11 1.04
N VAL A 131 10.57 -6.74 -0.10
CA VAL A 131 10.94 -5.34 -0.40
C VAL A 131 9.70 -4.45 -0.44
N ARG A 132 8.69 -4.83 -1.23
CA ARG A 132 7.42 -4.09 -1.35
C ARG A 132 6.76 -3.89 0.01
N ARG A 133 6.69 -4.94 0.82
CA ARG A 133 6.13 -4.87 2.18
C ARG A 133 6.92 -3.89 3.06
N MET A 134 8.25 -3.94 3.07
CA MET A 134 9.05 -2.99 3.85
C MET A 134 8.85 -1.54 3.41
N VAL A 135 8.72 -1.29 2.10
CA VAL A 135 8.42 0.05 1.59
C VAL A 135 7.06 0.54 2.08
N VAL A 136 6.03 -0.31 1.99
CA VAL A 136 4.68 -0.01 2.50
C VAL A 136 4.72 0.28 3.99
N ASP A 137 5.38 -0.58 4.78
CA ASP A 137 5.48 -0.42 6.23
C ASP A 137 6.16 0.89 6.61
N PHE A 138 7.19 1.29 5.87
CA PHE A 138 7.85 2.57 6.06
C PHE A 138 6.89 3.74 5.79
N VAL A 139 6.21 3.73 4.64
CA VAL A 139 5.28 4.81 4.25
C VAL A 139 4.14 4.92 5.26
N LEU A 140 3.54 3.80 5.66
CA LEU A 140 2.48 3.78 6.67
C LEU A 140 2.98 4.26 8.03
N GLY A 141 4.20 3.89 8.42
CA GLY A 141 4.84 4.41 9.62
C GLY A 141 4.96 5.94 9.60
N GLN A 142 5.38 6.52 8.48
CA GLN A 142 5.43 7.98 8.32
C GLN A 142 4.04 8.62 8.41
N MET A 143 3.01 7.99 7.84
CA MET A 143 1.63 8.49 7.89
C MET A 143 1.00 8.42 9.29
N LEU A 144 1.34 7.39 10.08
CA LEU A 144 0.71 7.10 11.36
C LEU A 144 1.42 7.76 12.55
N SER A 145 2.73 8.03 12.46
CA SER A 145 3.49 8.65 13.55
C SER A 145 3.39 10.19 13.58
N GLY A 146 2.92 10.82 12.49
CA GLY A 146 3.08 12.27 12.30
C GLY A 146 4.56 12.67 12.32
N ASP A 147 4.89 13.95 12.25
CA ASP A 147 6.29 14.46 12.31
C ASP A 147 7.03 14.12 13.65
N GLY A 148 6.44 13.29 14.51
CA GLY A 148 7.03 12.71 15.71
C GLY A 148 7.98 11.57 15.36
N ASN A 149 9.25 11.77 15.70
CA ASN A 149 10.32 10.82 15.55
C ASN A 149 10.14 9.66 16.56
N ASP A 150 9.23 8.73 16.28
CA ASP A 150 9.23 7.40 16.88
C ASP A 150 8.83 6.37 15.83
N ALA A 151 9.82 5.55 15.49
CA ALA A 151 9.73 4.44 14.57
C ALA A 151 8.97 3.28 15.23
N ASP A 152 7.67 3.45 15.42
CA ASP A 152 6.75 2.33 15.62
C ASP A 152 6.48 1.65 14.26
N LEU A 153 7.52 1.13 13.61
CA LEU A 153 7.38 0.19 12.48
C LEU A 153 6.47 -0.99 12.86
N ALA A 154 6.39 -1.31 14.16
CA ALA A 154 5.48 -2.29 14.74
C ALA A 154 3.98 -1.92 14.64
N ALA A 155 3.62 -0.66 14.35
CA ALA A 155 2.23 -0.28 14.08
C ALA A 155 1.82 -0.63 12.64
N ALA A 156 2.70 -0.43 11.65
CA ALA A 156 2.43 -0.81 10.27
C ALA A 156 2.30 -2.34 10.11
N ASP A 157 3.15 -3.12 10.80
CA ASP A 157 3.07 -4.58 10.87
C ASP A 157 1.74 -5.12 11.44
N ARG A 158 0.93 -4.26 12.09
CA ARG A 158 -0.37 -4.60 12.67
C ARG A 158 -1.56 -4.04 11.88
N MET A 159 -1.33 -3.26 10.83
CA MET A 159 -2.41 -2.71 10.03
C MET A 159 -2.92 -3.74 9.03
N ASP A 160 -4.24 -3.89 8.93
CA ASP A 160 -4.83 -4.78 7.93
C ASP A 160 -4.58 -4.27 6.50
N ALA A 161 -4.39 -5.21 5.57
CA ALA A 161 -4.05 -4.91 4.19
C ALA A 161 -5.05 -3.95 3.49
N PRO A 162 -6.39 -4.08 3.68
CA PRO A 162 -7.33 -3.13 3.07
C PRO A 162 -7.18 -1.70 3.59
N THR A 163 -6.93 -1.52 4.89
CA THR A 163 -6.69 -0.21 5.50
C THR A 163 -5.35 0.38 5.04
N ALA A 164 -4.30 -0.44 5.00
CA ALA A 164 -2.99 -0.04 4.47
C ALA A 164 -3.10 0.47 3.02
N TYR A 165 -3.75 -0.30 2.15
CA TYR A 165 -3.99 0.11 0.77
C TYR A 165 -4.77 1.43 0.67
N TYR A 166 -5.84 1.57 1.46
CA TYR A 166 -6.67 2.79 1.44
C TYR A 166 -5.85 4.03 1.79
N LEU A 167 -5.01 3.97 2.82
CA LEU A 167 -4.15 5.09 3.21
C LEU A 167 -3.11 5.44 2.14
N LEU A 168 -2.43 4.44 1.58
CA LEU A 168 -1.45 4.65 0.51
C LEU A 168 -2.08 5.31 -0.71
N HIS A 169 -3.20 4.76 -1.19
CA HIS A 169 -3.91 5.31 -2.33
C HIS A 169 -4.35 6.75 -2.05
N ARG A 170 -5.01 6.99 -0.91
CA ARG A 170 -5.54 8.32 -0.59
C ARG A 170 -4.44 9.36 -0.39
N HIS A 171 -3.30 8.99 0.18
CA HIS A 171 -2.19 9.92 0.35
C HIS A 171 -1.62 10.43 -0.96
N ASP A 172 -1.42 9.53 -1.94
CA ASP A 172 -0.76 9.86 -3.19
C ASP A 172 -1.72 10.37 -4.27
N PHE A 173 -2.97 9.88 -4.28
CA PHE A 173 -3.95 10.18 -5.33
C PHE A 173 -5.22 10.88 -4.80
N GLY A 174 -5.37 11.04 -3.49
CA GLY A 174 -6.60 11.57 -2.90
C GLY A 174 -7.80 10.66 -3.16
N LEU A 175 -8.95 11.27 -3.43
CA LEU A 175 -10.18 10.60 -3.83
C LEU A 175 -10.46 10.69 -5.35
N ASP A 176 -9.50 11.23 -6.11
CA ASP A 176 -9.61 11.45 -7.54
C ASP A 176 -9.27 10.19 -8.34
N GLU A 177 -9.33 10.29 -9.67
CA GLU A 177 -8.95 9.18 -10.54
C GLU A 177 -7.43 8.96 -10.56
N ALA A 178 -7.02 7.76 -10.19
CA ALA A 178 -5.64 7.30 -10.20
C ALA A 178 -5.37 6.33 -11.38
N PRO A 179 -4.14 6.31 -11.92
CA PRO A 179 -3.74 5.31 -12.90
C PRO A 179 -3.83 3.88 -12.32
N SER A 180 -4.42 2.94 -13.07
CA SER A 180 -4.61 1.57 -12.61
C SER A 180 -3.30 0.85 -12.30
N GLY A 181 -2.25 1.05 -13.11
CA GLY A 181 -0.94 0.41 -12.91
C GLY A 181 -0.30 0.74 -11.55
N ALA A 182 -0.36 2.02 -11.15
CA ALA A 182 0.10 2.46 -9.84
C ALA A 182 -0.70 1.80 -8.70
N CYS A 183 -2.01 1.71 -8.87
CA CYS A 183 -2.91 1.11 -7.90
C CYS A 183 -2.70 -0.41 -7.77
N ILE A 184 -2.40 -1.10 -8.88
CA ILE A 184 -2.06 -2.52 -8.88
C ILE A 184 -0.77 -2.76 -8.08
N LEU A 185 0.25 -1.92 -8.25
CA LEU A 185 1.49 -2.03 -7.49
C LEU A 185 1.24 -1.94 -5.97
N TYR A 186 0.41 -1.00 -5.53
CA TYR A 186 0.02 -0.89 -4.11
C TYR A 186 -0.83 -2.06 -3.62
N ALA A 187 -1.78 -2.53 -4.44
CA ALA A 187 -2.58 -3.70 -4.08
C ALA A 187 -1.67 -4.91 -3.83
N VAL A 188 -0.79 -5.22 -4.78
CA VAL A 188 0.18 -6.33 -4.68
C VAL A 188 1.14 -6.14 -3.51
N SER A 189 1.58 -4.90 -3.24
CA SER A 189 2.46 -4.60 -2.11
C SER A 189 1.79 -4.83 -0.75
N CYS A 190 0.47 -4.63 -0.67
CA CYS A 190 -0.35 -4.97 0.50
C CYS A 190 -0.80 -6.45 0.52
N GLY A 191 -0.44 -7.26 -0.48
CA GLY A 191 -0.89 -8.65 -0.59
C GLY A 191 -2.36 -8.80 -1.02
N LEU A 192 -2.90 -7.84 -1.76
CA LEU A 192 -4.26 -7.82 -2.29
C LEU A 192 -4.27 -7.83 -3.82
N SER A 193 -5.37 -8.29 -4.42
CA SER A 193 -5.64 -8.06 -5.84
C SER A 193 -6.51 -6.83 -6.05
N ASP A 194 -6.41 -6.20 -7.23
CA ASP A 194 -7.27 -5.10 -7.63
C ASP A 194 -8.76 -5.51 -7.65
N ARG A 195 -9.03 -6.75 -8.08
CA ARG A 195 -10.36 -7.36 -8.06
C ARG A 195 -10.90 -7.49 -6.64
N ASP A 196 -10.08 -7.91 -5.67
CA ASP A 196 -10.52 -8.02 -4.28
C ASP A 196 -10.85 -6.64 -3.70
N LEU A 197 -10.05 -5.62 -4.01
CA LEU A 197 -10.31 -4.25 -3.58
C LEU A 197 -11.62 -3.70 -4.13
N GLU A 198 -12.02 -4.08 -5.34
CA GLU A 198 -13.29 -3.66 -5.95
C GLU A 198 -14.49 -4.47 -5.45
N THR A 199 -14.38 -5.81 -5.49
CA THR A 199 -15.52 -6.73 -5.28
C THR A 199 -15.66 -7.17 -3.83
N THR A 200 -14.57 -7.61 -3.20
CA THR A 200 -14.53 -8.17 -1.85
C THR A 200 -14.61 -7.05 -0.80
N TRP A 201 -13.73 -6.04 -0.91
CA TRP A 201 -13.60 -4.96 0.08
C TRP A 201 -14.39 -3.70 -0.26
N ASN A 202 -14.93 -3.60 -1.49
CA ASN A 202 -15.71 -2.46 -1.96
C ASN A 202 -15.00 -1.10 -1.69
N LEU A 203 -13.68 -1.06 -1.91
CA LEU A 203 -12.82 0.11 -1.71
C LEU A 203 -12.62 0.89 -3.00
N LEU A 204 -12.58 0.22 -4.15
CA LEU A 204 -12.31 0.83 -5.45
C LEU A 204 -13.54 0.88 -6.36
N ALA A 205 -13.54 1.86 -7.26
CA ALA A 205 -14.40 1.92 -8.44
C ALA A 205 -13.53 2.14 -9.69
N ARG A 206 -13.74 1.33 -10.73
CA ARG A 206 -13.09 1.55 -12.03
C ARG A 206 -13.76 2.71 -12.76
N THR A 207 -12.94 3.63 -13.29
CA THR A 207 -13.40 4.74 -14.11
C THR A 207 -12.69 4.68 -15.46
N GLY A 208 -13.45 4.37 -16.52
CA GLY A 208 -12.90 4.22 -17.88
C GLY A 208 -12.60 2.77 -18.25
N GLY A 209 -13.59 2.13 -18.86
CA GLY A 209 -13.49 0.89 -19.62
C GLY A 209 -14.82 0.66 -20.33
N LYS A 210 -14.83 0.64 -21.67
CA LYS A 210 -16.00 0.22 -22.44
C LYS A 210 -16.41 -1.15 -21.93
N SER A 211 -17.66 -1.27 -21.48
CA SER A 211 -18.34 -2.57 -21.35
C SER A 211 -18.18 -3.29 -22.69
N SER A 212 -17.39 -4.36 -22.73
CA SER A 212 -17.40 -5.29 -23.85
C SER A 212 -18.74 -6.02 -23.83
N SER A 213 -19.75 -5.44 -24.46
CA SER A 213 -20.92 -6.20 -24.90
C SER A 213 -20.46 -7.13 -26.03
N ASN A 214 -20.78 -8.41 -25.89
CA ASN A 214 -20.71 -9.42 -26.94
C ASN A 214 -21.09 -8.85 -28.31
N GLY A 215 -20.28 -9.16 -29.31
CA GLY A 215 -20.57 -9.00 -30.72
C GLY A 215 -19.46 -9.71 -31.49
N ASP A 216 -19.76 -10.94 -31.92
CA ASP A 216 -18.98 -11.69 -32.89
C ASP A 216 -18.66 -10.82 -34.11
N GLU A 217 -17.42 -10.87 -34.60
CA GLU A 217 -17.14 -10.88 -36.04
C GLU A 217 -15.72 -11.37 -36.28
N ASP A 218 -15.65 -12.48 -37.01
CA ASP A 218 -14.45 -13.12 -37.51
C ASP A 218 -13.57 -12.14 -38.30
N THR A 219 -12.29 -12.05 -37.96
CA THR A 219 -11.28 -11.51 -38.88
C THR A 219 -10.00 -12.32 -38.69
N GLU A 220 -9.59 -13.04 -39.73
CA GLU A 220 -8.33 -13.78 -39.74
C GLU A 220 -7.13 -12.84 -39.59
N PRO A 221 -6.04 -13.27 -38.92
CA PRO A 221 -4.87 -12.42 -38.71
C PRO A 221 -4.00 -12.35 -39.98
N ASP A 222 -3.73 -11.13 -40.42
CA ASP A 222 -2.72 -10.77 -41.42
C ASP A 222 -1.30 -11.01 -40.85
N PRO A 223 -0.45 -11.83 -41.49
CA PRO A 223 0.86 -12.21 -40.94
C PRO A 223 1.96 -11.13 -41.08
N ASP A 224 1.70 -9.97 -41.71
CA ASP A 224 2.71 -8.93 -41.95
C ASP A 224 2.46 -7.60 -41.18
N ALA A 225 1.70 -7.63 -40.09
CA ALA A 225 1.59 -6.47 -39.20
C ALA A 225 2.85 -6.35 -38.31
N ASP A 226 3.73 -5.41 -38.67
CA ASP A 226 4.80 -4.89 -37.82
C ASP A 226 4.31 -4.72 -36.37
N THR A 227 5.11 -5.23 -35.42
CA THR A 227 4.93 -5.09 -33.96
C THR A 227 4.93 -3.62 -33.53
N GLU A 228 3.84 -2.92 -33.82
CA GLU A 228 3.50 -1.62 -33.25
C GLU A 228 3.30 -1.79 -31.75
N ALA A 229 3.98 -0.93 -30.99
CA ALA A 229 3.96 -0.88 -29.55
C ALA A 229 2.52 -0.99 -29.00
N MET A 230 2.31 -1.91 -28.06
CA MET A 230 1.09 -1.99 -27.26
C MET A 230 0.81 -0.63 -26.60
N ALA A 231 -0.04 0.15 -27.24
CA ALA A 231 -0.49 1.44 -26.77
C ALA A 231 -1.35 1.26 -25.51
N ASP A 232 -0.93 1.99 -24.48
CA ASP A 232 -1.48 2.05 -23.14
C ASP A 232 -2.99 2.34 -23.12
N SER A 233 -3.81 1.34 -22.82
CA SER A 233 -5.19 1.59 -22.37
C SER A 233 -5.12 2.22 -20.97
N GLY A 234 -5.26 3.55 -20.90
CA GLY A 234 -5.31 4.38 -19.70
C GLY A 234 -6.52 4.12 -18.80
N SER A 235 -6.69 2.88 -18.32
CA SER A 235 -7.70 2.54 -17.33
C SER A 235 -7.36 3.23 -16.01
N LYS A 236 -8.37 3.87 -15.41
CA LYS A 236 -8.24 4.54 -14.14
C LYS A 236 -9.14 3.90 -13.09
N VAL A 237 -8.78 4.13 -11.84
CA VAL A 237 -9.54 3.70 -10.68
C VAL A 237 -9.61 4.85 -9.69
N LYS A 238 -10.63 4.85 -8.83
CA LYS A 238 -10.74 5.81 -7.74
C LYS A 238 -11.17 5.13 -6.47
N LEU A 239 -10.76 5.68 -5.32
CA LEU A 239 -11.31 5.28 -4.04
C LEU A 239 -12.79 5.64 -3.95
N LYS A 240 -13.58 4.71 -3.41
CA LYS A 240 -14.95 4.99 -3.01
C LYS A 240 -14.94 5.81 -1.72
N THR A 241 -15.69 6.90 -1.72
CA THR A 241 -15.86 7.72 -0.52
C THR A 241 -16.64 6.95 0.54
N TRP A 242 -16.48 7.32 1.82
CA TRP A 242 -17.26 6.72 2.90
C TRP A 242 -18.77 6.74 2.63
N ALA A 243 -19.28 7.78 1.96
CA ALA A 243 -20.69 7.93 1.61
C ALA A 243 -21.14 6.95 0.50
N GLN A 244 -20.25 6.60 -0.44
CA GLN A 244 -20.50 5.61 -1.49
C GLN A 244 -20.41 4.17 -0.96
N ARG A 245 -19.58 3.96 0.06
CA ARG A 245 -19.39 2.65 0.69
C ARG A 245 -20.53 2.38 1.69
N ARG A 246 -21.63 1.79 1.21
CA ARG A 246 -22.80 1.40 2.04
C ARG A 246 -23.21 -0.02 1.74
N HIS A 247 -22.97 -0.93 2.67
CA HIS A 247 -23.48 -2.30 2.61
C HIS A 247 -23.74 -2.82 4.02
N LYS A 248 -24.64 -3.81 4.15
CA LYS A 248 -25.21 -4.22 5.45
C LYS A 248 -24.17 -4.75 6.43
N SER A 249 -23.15 -5.46 5.95
CA SER A 249 -22.10 -6.07 6.77
C SER A 249 -20.91 -5.16 7.06
N MET A 250 -20.87 -3.94 6.50
CA MET A 250 -19.74 -3.01 6.68
C MET A 250 -19.46 -2.75 8.16
N GLY A 251 -18.23 -3.04 8.58
CA GLY A 251 -17.80 -2.84 9.97
C GLY A 251 -18.22 -3.98 10.92
N TYR A 252 -19.03 -4.94 10.51
CA TYR A 252 -19.49 -6.04 11.37
C TYR A 252 -18.89 -7.38 10.96
N GLU A 253 -18.89 -7.66 9.67
CA GLU A 253 -18.40 -8.91 9.11
C GLU A 253 -17.53 -8.61 7.90
N ALA A 254 -16.37 -9.25 7.84
CA ALA A 254 -15.53 -9.23 6.65
C ALA A 254 -15.72 -10.52 5.84
N PRO A 255 -15.50 -10.46 4.52
CA PRO A 255 -15.63 -11.62 3.64
C PRO A 255 -14.78 -12.80 4.12
N GLY A 256 -15.35 -14.01 4.05
CA GLY A 256 -14.65 -15.23 4.43
C GLY A 256 -14.34 -15.37 5.94
N GLY A 257 -15.00 -14.60 6.80
CA GLY A 257 -14.79 -14.66 8.26
C GLY A 257 -13.47 -14.04 8.72
N GLN A 258 -12.83 -13.24 7.85
CA GLN A 258 -11.61 -12.52 8.19
C GLN A 258 -11.89 -11.43 9.25
N PRO A 259 -10.85 -10.90 9.92
CA PRO A 259 -11.00 -9.71 10.77
C PRO A 259 -11.50 -8.51 9.97
N VAL A 260 -12.44 -7.75 10.54
CA VAL A 260 -12.98 -6.55 9.91
C VAL A 260 -11.89 -5.45 9.82
N PRO A 261 -11.58 -4.94 8.61
CA PRO A 261 -10.64 -3.85 8.38
C PRO A 261 -10.94 -2.61 9.20
N LEU A 262 -9.92 -1.93 9.71
CA LEU A 262 -10.12 -0.70 10.48
C LEU A 262 -10.77 0.42 9.67
N ILE A 263 -10.46 0.54 8.38
CA ILE A 263 -11.12 1.51 7.50
C ILE A 263 -12.63 1.29 7.40
N ASP A 264 -13.09 0.03 7.46
CA ASP A 264 -14.51 -0.30 7.43
C ASP A 264 -15.20 0.06 8.74
N ARG A 265 -14.49 -0.12 9.86
CA ARG A 265 -14.96 0.31 11.18
C ARG A 265 -15.08 1.84 11.25
N VAL A 266 -14.10 2.58 10.72
CA VAL A 266 -14.16 4.05 10.64
C VAL A 266 -15.35 4.49 9.80
N HIS A 267 -15.50 3.98 8.58
CA HIS A 267 -16.63 4.35 7.72
C HIS A 267 -17.98 3.97 8.33
N ARG A 268 -18.06 2.84 9.04
CA ARG A 268 -19.27 2.45 9.78
C ARG A 268 -19.61 3.48 10.87
N LEU A 269 -18.62 3.89 11.66
CA LEU A 269 -18.78 4.93 12.68
C LEU A 269 -19.21 6.27 12.08
N MET A 270 -18.67 6.65 10.92
CA MET A 270 -19.08 7.87 10.20
C MET A 270 -20.54 7.82 9.77
N HIS A 271 -21.03 6.66 9.30
CA HIS A 271 -22.46 6.47 8.97
C HIS A 271 -23.35 6.58 10.20
N LEU A 272 -22.96 5.95 11.31
CA LEU A 272 -23.71 6.03 12.58
C LEU A 272 -23.75 7.47 13.12
N TRP A 273 -22.62 8.17 13.06
CA TRP A 273 -22.51 9.56 13.48
C TRP A 273 -23.39 10.48 12.63
N LYS A 274 -23.36 10.34 11.30
CA LYS A 274 -24.22 11.11 10.39
C LYS A 274 -25.71 10.82 10.59
N ALA A 275 -26.07 9.61 11.02
CA ALA A 275 -27.45 9.28 11.37
C ALA A 275 -27.92 9.93 12.68
N GLY A 276 -27.01 10.48 13.49
CA GLY A 276 -27.31 11.06 14.80
C GLY A 276 -27.44 10.02 15.93
N ASP A 277 -27.14 8.74 15.65
CA ASP A 277 -27.29 7.62 16.59
C ASP A 277 -26.06 7.50 17.51
N VAL A 278 -25.80 8.51 18.37
CA VAL A 278 -24.62 8.53 19.26
C VAL A 278 -24.56 7.31 20.18
N HIS A 279 -25.70 6.78 20.61
CA HIS A 279 -25.74 5.56 21.42
C HIS A 279 -25.16 4.35 20.70
N LYS A 280 -25.50 4.15 19.41
CA LYS A 280 -24.94 3.07 18.59
C LYS A 280 -23.47 3.29 18.27
N VAL A 281 -23.03 4.55 18.17
CA VAL A 281 -21.59 4.87 18.06
C VAL A 281 -20.86 4.40 19.31
N ASP A 282 -21.40 4.68 20.50
CA ASP A 282 -20.81 4.24 21.76
C ASP A 282 -20.76 2.72 21.89
N GLU A 283 -21.89 2.05 21.66
CA GLU A 283 -22.01 0.59 21.66
C GLU A 283 -20.97 -0.05 20.73
N TYR A 284 -20.89 0.43 19.48
CA TYR A 284 -19.94 -0.10 18.50
C TYR A 284 -18.47 0.15 18.89
N LEU A 285 -18.15 1.31 19.47
CA LEU A 285 -16.79 1.60 19.94
C LEU A 285 -16.38 0.68 21.10
N ASP A 286 -17.31 0.37 21.99
CA ASP A 286 -17.07 -0.41 23.20
C ASP A 286 -17.01 -1.91 22.89
N ASP A 287 -17.96 -2.45 22.11
CA ASP A 287 -18.02 -3.86 21.68
C ASP A 287 -16.77 -4.30 20.90
N HIS A 288 -16.13 -3.37 20.21
CA HIS A 288 -14.94 -3.61 19.42
C HIS A 288 -13.65 -3.07 20.05
N GLY A 289 -13.72 -2.56 21.29
CA GLY A 289 -12.56 -2.08 22.04
C GLY A 289 -11.79 -0.93 21.38
N LEU A 290 -12.44 -0.18 20.48
CA LEU A 290 -11.78 0.80 19.61
C LEU A 290 -11.24 2.01 20.38
N ARG A 291 -11.82 2.32 21.54
CA ARG A 291 -11.34 3.44 22.38
C ARG A 291 -9.96 3.23 22.97
N ARG A 292 -9.59 1.97 23.20
CA ARG A 292 -8.27 1.59 23.76
C ARG A 292 -7.28 1.19 22.66
N ASN A 293 -7.73 1.15 21.40
CA ASN A 293 -6.89 0.79 20.28
C ASN A 293 -6.13 2.03 19.79
N GLU A 294 -4.84 2.12 20.12
CA GLU A 294 -3.98 3.24 19.72
C GLU A 294 -3.82 3.34 18.20
N LEU A 295 -3.79 2.21 17.49
CA LEU A 295 -3.71 2.21 16.03
C LEU A 295 -4.97 2.79 15.39
N PHE A 296 -6.14 2.51 15.97
CA PHE A 296 -7.40 3.12 15.54
C PHE A 296 -7.40 4.65 15.74
N LYS A 297 -6.86 5.14 16.86
CA LYS A 297 -6.73 6.60 17.10
C LYS A 297 -5.77 7.25 16.10
N ARG A 298 -4.60 6.64 15.86
CA ARG A 298 -3.63 7.11 14.86
C ARG A 298 -4.25 7.12 13.46
N LEU A 299 -4.99 6.07 13.08
CA LEU A 299 -5.72 6.01 11.81
C LEU A 299 -6.72 7.16 11.67
N LEU A 300 -7.54 7.44 12.70
CA LEU A 300 -8.47 8.58 12.66
C LEU A 300 -7.73 9.90 12.43
N GLN A 301 -6.59 10.10 13.10
CA GLN A 301 -5.78 11.30 12.95
C GLN A 301 -5.21 11.43 11.52
N SER A 302 -4.65 10.36 10.96
CA SER A 302 -4.16 10.35 9.58
C SER A 302 -5.29 10.62 8.57
N LEU A 303 -6.49 10.08 8.80
CA LEU A 303 -7.65 10.34 7.93
C LEU A 303 -8.15 11.78 8.03
N ILE A 304 -8.05 12.43 9.19
CA ILE A 304 -8.35 13.87 9.36
C ILE A 304 -7.38 14.71 8.52
N GLU A 305 -6.09 14.41 8.60
CA GLU A 305 -5.05 15.12 7.84
C GLU A 305 -5.21 14.95 6.32
N LEU A 306 -5.48 13.71 5.88
CA LEU A 306 -5.80 13.42 4.48
C LEU A 306 -7.08 14.14 4.02
N SER A 307 -8.14 14.11 4.83
CA SER A 307 -9.40 14.79 4.49
C SER A 307 -9.24 16.31 4.39
N ARG A 308 -8.35 16.89 5.21
CA ARG A 308 -7.98 18.31 5.15
C ARG A 308 -7.22 18.62 3.86
N LYS A 309 -6.27 17.77 3.47
CA LYS A 309 -5.52 17.87 2.21
C LYS A 309 -6.45 17.77 0.99
N ASP A 310 -7.42 16.86 1.04
CA ASP A 310 -8.38 16.63 -0.05
C ASP A 310 -9.47 17.72 -0.16
N GLY A 311 -9.59 18.61 0.82
CA GLY A 311 -10.68 19.61 0.88
C GLY A 311 -12.07 19.01 1.17
N ALA A 312 -12.14 17.80 1.71
CA ALA A 312 -13.38 17.06 1.97
C ALA A 312 -14.08 17.54 3.26
N SER A 313 -14.65 18.74 3.23
CA SER A 313 -15.17 19.45 4.43
C SER A 313 -16.17 18.64 5.28
N GLN A 314 -17.13 17.95 4.65
CA GLN A 314 -18.12 17.14 5.38
C GLN A 314 -17.48 15.93 6.08
N GLU A 315 -16.56 15.25 5.41
CA GLU A 315 -15.84 14.11 5.97
C GLU A 315 -14.95 14.55 7.14
N LEU A 316 -14.21 15.65 6.94
CA LEU A 316 -13.34 16.24 7.95
C LEU A 316 -14.10 16.54 9.25
N GLN A 317 -15.25 17.21 9.16
CA GLN A 317 -16.08 17.53 10.34
C GLN A 317 -16.53 16.29 11.10
N ILE A 318 -16.92 15.22 10.39
CA ILE A 318 -17.35 13.96 11.01
C ILE A 318 -16.16 13.27 11.69
N LEU A 319 -15.01 13.19 11.02
CA LEU A 319 -13.81 12.56 11.57
C LEU A 319 -13.27 13.31 12.79
N GLU A 320 -13.24 14.65 12.76
CA GLU A 320 -12.85 15.47 13.91
C GLU A 320 -13.81 15.27 15.09
N SER A 321 -15.12 15.23 14.82
CA SER A 321 -16.14 14.96 15.85
C SER A 321 -15.99 13.57 16.47
N LEU A 322 -15.77 12.54 15.64
CA LEU A 322 -15.53 11.17 16.08
C LEU A 322 -14.24 11.05 16.89
N SER A 323 -13.14 11.66 16.44
CA SER A 323 -11.85 11.65 17.15
C SER A 323 -12.00 12.29 18.53
N ASN A 324 -12.63 13.46 18.62
CA ASN A 324 -12.93 14.13 19.90
C ASN A 324 -13.79 13.25 20.82
N HIS A 325 -14.82 12.60 20.26
CA HIS A 325 -15.71 11.70 21.02
C HIS A 325 -14.99 10.46 21.58
N VAL A 326 -14.09 9.87 20.78
CA VAL A 326 -13.25 8.74 21.19
C VAL A 326 -12.31 9.16 22.32
N GLN A 327 -11.65 10.31 22.21
CA GLN A 327 -10.71 10.83 23.22
C GLN A 327 -11.42 11.22 24.53
N ALA A 328 -12.53 11.94 24.46
CA ALA A 328 -13.24 12.47 25.63
C ALA A 328 -13.77 11.37 26.58
N LYS A 329 -14.18 10.22 26.04
CA LYS A 329 -14.64 9.08 26.84
C LYS A 329 -13.54 8.09 27.19
N GLY A 330 -12.45 8.02 26.41
CA GLY A 330 -11.25 7.27 26.78
C GLY A 330 -10.64 7.75 28.10
N ALA A 331 -10.61 9.07 28.31
CA ALA A 331 -10.12 9.68 29.55
C ALA A 331 -11.01 9.43 30.78
N LYS A 332 -12.32 9.16 30.60
CA LYS A 332 -13.25 8.92 31.72
C LYS A 332 -13.13 7.54 32.34
N PHE A 333 -12.74 6.52 31.57
CA PHE A 333 -12.59 5.15 32.08
C PHE A 333 -11.26 4.92 32.82
N ASP A 334 -10.21 5.70 32.52
CA ASP A 334 -8.87 5.48 33.07
C ASP A 334 -8.70 6.03 34.51
N ASN A 335 -9.59 6.93 34.95
CA ASN A 335 -9.43 7.65 36.22
C ASN A 335 -10.33 7.14 37.38
N GLY A 336 -11.18 6.14 37.15
CA GLY A 336 -12.23 5.75 38.13
C GLY A 336 -12.08 4.37 38.76
N GLN A 337 -11.53 3.38 38.05
CA GLN A 337 -11.57 1.98 38.52
C GLN A 337 -10.34 1.54 39.31
N MET A 338 -9.23 2.29 39.28
CA MET A 338 -8.02 1.91 40.02
C MET A 338 -7.96 2.46 41.45
N LYS A 339 -8.82 3.43 41.81
CA LYS A 339 -8.89 3.98 43.18
C LYS A 339 -9.84 3.23 44.11
N MET A 340 -10.88 2.58 43.59
CA MET A 340 -11.88 1.87 44.41
C MET A 340 -11.39 0.49 44.90
N ALA A 341 -10.34 -0.09 44.31
CA ALA A 341 -9.82 -1.39 44.73
C ALA A 341 -8.80 -1.32 45.88
N PHE A 342 -8.38 -0.12 46.31
CA PHE A 342 -7.36 0.05 47.35
C PHE A 342 -7.91 0.67 48.66
N GLU A 343 -9.18 1.06 48.70
CA GLU A 343 -9.81 1.66 49.91
C GLU A 343 -10.68 0.67 50.71
N GLU A 344 -10.82 -0.59 50.28
CA GLU A 344 -11.56 -1.63 51.05
C GLU A 344 -10.66 -2.60 51.85
N ILE A 345 -9.34 -2.35 51.95
CA ILE A 345 -8.42 -3.18 52.75
C ILE A 345 -7.54 -2.34 53.67
N ASN A 346 -8.13 -1.47 54.50
CA ASN A 346 -7.47 -0.97 55.71
C ASN A 346 -8.46 -0.72 56.85
#